data_AF-A0A813KDI0-F1
#
_entry.id   AF-A0A813KDI0-F1
#
_cell.length_a   1.000
_cell.length_b   1.000
_cell.length_c   1.000
_cell.angle_alpha   90.00
_cell.angle_beta   90.00
_cell.angle_gamma   90.00
#
_symmetry.space_group_name_H-M   'P 1'
#
loop_
_entity.id
_entity.type
_entity.pdbx_description
1 polymer ?
#
loop_
_entity_poly.entity_id
_entity_poly.type
_entity_poly.pdbx_seq_one_letter_code
_entity_poly.pdbx_strand_id
1 'polypeptide(L)'
;MEAKAALTAALKDLGRRHLWQEVFSQFEYFRRQYGDPGAAACAALTGACGRARRWELALDLLEEARRSRLSCDGAARNAAIGACEWPLALHFLQQAALGPTSEAPTSVTYNSVVASCERGAAWEQALQLLLQADAARL
;
A
#
# COMPACT_ATOMS: atom_id res chain seq x y z
N MET A 1 -11.47 21.17 -3.39
CA MET A 1 -11.50 19.83 -4.06
C MET A 1 -10.48 19.73 -5.20
N GLU A 2 -10.25 20.80 -5.97
CA GLU A 2 -9.27 20.80 -7.09
C GLU A 2 -7.83 20.46 -6.65
N ALA A 3 -7.38 20.97 -5.50
CA ALA A 3 -6.00 20.76 -5.04
C ALA A 3 -5.66 19.29 -4.72
N LYS A 4 -6.59 18.52 -4.10
CA LYS A 4 -6.40 17.08 -3.84
C LYS A 4 -6.40 16.26 -5.14
N ALA A 5 -7.27 16.60 -6.09
CA ALA A 5 -7.34 15.93 -7.39
C ALA A 5 -6.08 16.21 -8.23
N ALA A 6 -5.59 17.45 -8.24
CA ALA A 6 -4.33 17.81 -8.89
C ALA A 6 -3.13 17.07 -8.29
N LEU A 7 -3.05 17.00 -6.95
CA LEU A 7 -2.01 16.23 -6.26
C LEU A 7 -2.03 14.76 -6.68
N THR A 8 -3.19 14.10 -6.63
CA THR A 8 -3.29 12.66 -6.97
C THR A 8 -2.93 12.37 -8.42
N ALA A 9 -3.28 13.25 -9.36
CA ALA A 9 -2.87 13.15 -10.75
C ALA A 9 -1.34 13.29 -10.89
N ALA A 10 -0.74 14.29 -10.23
CA ALA A 10 0.69 14.52 -10.23
C ALA A 10 1.46 13.33 -9.62
N LEU A 11 1.02 12.81 -8.46
CA LEU A 11 1.64 11.66 -7.81
C LEU A 11 1.56 10.39 -8.67
N LYS A 12 0.47 10.18 -9.41
CA LYS A 12 0.33 9.06 -10.35
C LYS A 12 1.29 9.19 -11.53
N ASP A 13 1.41 10.37 -12.12
CA ASP A 13 2.34 10.60 -13.25
C ASP A 13 3.80 10.45 -12.81
N LEU A 14 4.18 11.09 -11.70
CA LEU A 14 5.51 10.97 -11.10
C LEU A 14 5.80 9.52 -10.66
N GLY A 15 4.78 8.82 -10.17
CA GLY A 15 4.85 7.41 -9.84
C GLY A 15 5.15 6.53 -11.05
N ARG A 16 4.64 6.85 -12.23
CA ARG A 16 4.96 6.14 -13.49
C ARG A 16 6.39 6.42 -13.96
N ARG A 17 6.95 7.58 -13.59
CA ARG A 17 8.32 8.00 -13.93
C ARG A 17 9.39 7.49 -12.95
N HIS A 18 9.04 6.61 -12.01
CA HIS A 18 9.92 6.07 -10.95
C HIS A 18 10.52 7.13 -10.00
N LEU A 19 9.95 8.34 -9.95
CA LEU A 19 10.46 9.45 -9.14
C LEU A 19 9.83 9.48 -7.73
N TRP A 20 10.03 8.43 -6.93
CA TRP A 20 9.43 8.33 -5.59
C TRP A 20 9.79 9.49 -4.65
N GLN A 21 10.97 10.09 -4.82
CA GLN A 21 11.42 11.24 -4.01
C GLN A 21 10.55 12.47 -4.25
N GLU A 22 10.19 12.73 -5.51
CA GLU A 22 9.33 13.86 -5.90
C GLU A 22 7.87 13.59 -5.50
N VAL A 23 7.44 12.32 -5.57
CA VAL A 23 6.13 11.91 -5.05
C VAL A 23 6.06 12.17 -3.53
N PHE A 24 7.12 11.86 -2.80
CA PHE A 24 7.20 12.09 -1.36
C PHE A 24 7.24 13.59 -1.01
N SER A 25 8.06 14.39 -1.70
CA SER A 25 8.17 15.83 -1.45
C SER A 25 6.83 16.55 -1.68
N GLN A 26 6.13 16.21 -2.77
CA GLN A 26 4.81 16.75 -3.12
C GLN A 26 3.75 16.35 -2.09
N PHE A 27 3.78 15.09 -1.64
CA PHE A 27 2.86 14.59 -0.61
C PHE A 27 3.06 15.32 0.72
N GLU A 28 4.31 15.45 1.18
CA GLU A 28 4.66 16.17 2.41
C GLU A 28 4.33 17.66 2.33
N TYR A 29 4.61 18.29 1.20
CA TYR A 29 4.27 19.69 0.95
C TYR A 29 2.77 19.92 1.05
N PHE A 30 1.96 19.08 0.39
CA PHE A 30 0.52 19.16 0.47
C PHE A 30 0.01 18.91 1.88
N ARG A 31 0.59 17.92 2.58
CA ARG A 31 0.25 17.59 3.96
C ARG A 31 0.42 18.78 4.90
N ARG A 32 1.52 19.53 4.74
CA ARG A 32 1.81 20.73 5.54
C ARG A 32 0.92 21.92 5.20
N GLN A 33 0.57 22.10 3.93
CA GLN A 33 -0.19 23.27 3.45
C GLN A 33 -1.70 23.10 3.59
N TYR A 34 -2.22 21.91 3.29
CA TYR A 34 -3.66 21.66 3.09
C TYR A 34 -4.21 20.54 3.99
N GLY A 35 -3.37 19.92 4.83
CA GLY A 35 -3.77 18.85 5.73
C GLY A 35 -3.94 17.51 5.00
N ASP A 36 -5.10 16.88 5.13
CA ASP A 36 -5.33 15.52 4.63
C ASP A 36 -5.13 15.39 3.10
N PRO A 37 -4.09 14.66 2.63
CA PRO A 37 -3.83 14.47 1.20
C PRO A 37 -4.83 13.50 0.54
N GLY A 38 -5.57 12.71 1.34
CA GLY A 38 -6.60 11.79 0.89
C GLY A 38 -6.07 10.40 0.45
N ALA A 39 -6.96 9.41 0.45
CA ALA A 39 -6.65 8.00 0.18
C ALA A 39 -5.89 7.77 -1.14
N ALA A 40 -6.34 8.43 -2.21
CA ALA A 40 -5.74 8.28 -3.53
C ALA A 40 -4.29 8.80 -3.60
N ALA A 41 -3.92 9.78 -2.77
CA ALA A 41 -2.56 10.29 -2.68
C ALA A 41 -1.67 9.31 -1.92
N CYS A 42 -2.18 8.74 -0.82
CA CYS A 42 -1.48 7.67 -0.09
C CYS A 42 -1.21 6.47 -1.02
N ALA A 43 -2.22 6.00 -1.77
CA ALA A 43 -2.06 4.88 -2.70
C ALA A 43 -1.05 5.16 -3.82
N ALA A 44 -1.01 6.40 -4.33
CA ALA A 44 -0.04 6.79 -5.35
C ALA A 44 1.40 6.82 -4.81
N LEU A 45 1.59 7.38 -3.60
CA LEU A 45 2.86 7.39 -2.88
C LEU A 45 3.37 5.97 -2.62
N THR A 46 2.52 5.15 -2.03
CA THR A 46 2.79 3.74 -1.76
C THR A 46 3.16 2.97 -3.03
N GLY A 47 2.41 3.16 -4.12
CA GLY A 47 2.73 2.52 -5.40
C GLY A 47 4.06 2.98 -5.99
N ALA A 48 4.43 4.26 -5.81
CA ALA A 48 5.73 4.77 -6.23
C ALA A 48 6.87 4.21 -5.37
N CYS A 49 6.70 4.16 -4.05
CA CYS A 49 7.62 3.53 -3.11
C CYS A 49 7.83 2.04 -3.42
N GLY A 50 6.77 1.31 -3.76
CA GLY A 50 6.85 -0.08 -4.20
C GLY A 50 7.71 -0.28 -5.44
N ARG A 51 7.47 0.54 -6.47
CA ARG A 51 8.28 0.51 -7.70
C ARG A 51 9.74 0.90 -7.47
N ALA A 52 10.02 1.66 -6.41
CA ALA A 52 11.36 2.06 -6.02
C ALA A 52 12.04 1.11 -5.01
N ARG A 53 11.41 -0.03 -4.67
CA ARG A 53 11.85 -0.96 -3.61
C ARG A 53 12.07 -0.26 -2.26
N ARG A 54 11.26 0.76 -1.94
CA ARG A 54 11.27 1.48 -0.66
C ARG A 54 9.95 1.28 0.07
N TRP A 55 9.58 0.02 0.26
CA TRP A 55 8.32 -0.35 0.88
C TRP A 55 8.27 0.02 2.37
N GLU A 56 9.42 0.05 3.04
CA GLU A 56 9.60 0.47 4.44
C GLU A 56 8.99 1.85 4.64
N LEU A 57 9.39 2.77 3.76
CA LEU A 57 9.01 4.18 3.80
C LEU A 57 7.51 4.36 3.53
N ALA A 58 6.91 3.50 2.70
CA ALA A 58 5.47 3.51 2.47
C ALA A 58 4.69 3.03 3.69
N LEU A 59 5.19 2.03 4.41
CA LEU A 59 4.55 1.48 5.59
C LEU A 59 4.65 2.44 6.78
N ASP A 60 5.83 3.02 7.01
CA ASP A 60 6.04 4.05 8.03
C ASP A 60 5.07 5.22 7.80
N LEU A 61 4.91 5.65 6.54
CA LEU A 61 3.96 6.70 6.17
C LEU A 61 2.51 6.31 6.39
N LEU A 62 2.13 5.07 6.12
CA LEU A 62 0.77 4.58 6.38
C LEU A 62 0.47 4.47 7.86
N GLU A 63 1.44 4.07 8.67
CA GLU A 63 1.29 4.00 10.12
C GLU A 63 1.21 5.41 10.73
N GLU A 64 2.05 6.32 10.28
CA GLU A 64 2.02 7.73 10.69
C GLU A 64 0.71 8.41 10.24
N ALA A 65 0.23 8.09 9.05
CA ALA A 65 -1.07 8.52 8.56
C ALA A 65 -2.22 7.98 9.41
N ARG A 66 -2.14 6.72 9.85
CA ARG A 66 -3.12 6.11 10.78
C ARG A 66 -3.13 6.84 12.12
N ARG A 67 -1.96 7.13 12.69
CA ARG A 67 -1.81 7.89 13.95
C ARG A 67 -2.37 9.32 13.82
N SER A 68 -2.17 9.92 12.65
CA SER A 68 -2.65 11.27 12.31
C SER A 68 -4.13 11.33 11.90
N ARG A 69 -4.88 10.21 11.99
CA ARG A 69 -6.27 10.07 11.52
C ARG A 69 -6.49 10.50 10.07
N LEU A 70 -5.47 10.36 9.22
CA LEU A 70 -5.61 10.60 7.79
C LEU A 70 -6.46 9.50 7.16
N SER A 71 -7.17 9.85 6.09
CA SER A 71 -8.01 8.91 5.33
C SER A 71 -7.16 7.95 4.47
N CYS A 72 -6.03 7.45 4.94
CA CYS A 72 -5.35 6.36 4.25
C CYS A 72 -6.11 5.06 4.59
N ASP A 73 -6.95 4.64 3.65
CA ASP A 73 -7.84 3.49 3.76
C ASP A 73 -7.11 2.15 3.62
N GLY A 74 -7.87 1.04 3.72
CA GLY A 74 -7.34 -0.30 3.49
C GLY A 74 -6.75 -0.51 2.10
N ALA A 75 -7.14 0.30 1.10
CA ALA A 75 -6.60 0.21 -0.25
C ALA A 75 -5.14 0.69 -0.31
N ALA A 76 -4.79 1.77 0.39
CA ALA A 76 -3.41 2.25 0.47
C ALA A 76 -2.48 1.22 1.17
N ARG A 77 -2.99 0.54 2.21
CA ARG A 77 -2.27 -0.55 2.89
C ARG A 77 -2.06 -1.76 2.01
N ASN A 78 -3.12 -2.23 1.34
CA ASN A 78 -3.03 -3.37 0.43
C ASN A 78 -2.08 -3.07 -0.74
N ALA A 79 -2.10 -1.84 -1.27
CA ALA A 79 -1.14 -1.39 -2.27
C ALA A 79 0.31 -1.44 -1.75
N ALA A 80 0.56 -1.18 -0.46
CA ALA A 80 1.89 -1.29 0.15
C ALA A 80 2.33 -2.74 0.25
N ILE A 81 1.45 -3.60 0.78
CA ILE A 81 1.70 -5.04 0.90
C ILE A 81 2.05 -5.64 -0.46
N GLY A 82 1.28 -5.32 -1.50
CA GLY A 82 1.56 -5.82 -2.85
C GLY A 82 2.80 -5.22 -3.51
N ALA A 83 3.34 -4.14 -2.97
CA ALA A 83 4.57 -3.50 -3.41
C ALA A 83 5.82 -4.02 -2.68
N CYS A 84 5.64 -4.74 -1.55
CA CYS A 84 6.72 -5.30 -0.76
C CYS A 84 7.36 -6.53 -1.43
N GLU A 85 8.50 -6.97 -0.89
CA GLU A 85 8.98 -8.32 -1.17
C GLU A 85 8.07 -9.37 -0.53
N TRP A 86 7.92 -10.52 -1.20
CA TRP A 86 6.98 -11.56 -0.80
C TRP A 86 7.12 -12.08 0.64
N PRO A 87 8.33 -12.21 1.25
CA PRO A 87 8.43 -12.69 2.63
C PRO A 87 7.81 -11.69 3.61
N LEU A 88 7.96 -10.40 3.31
CA LEU A 88 7.42 -9.35 4.14
C LEU A 88 5.91 -9.17 3.92
N ALA A 89 5.44 -9.30 2.68
CA ALA A 89 4.01 -9.28 2.40
C ALA A 89 3.27 -10.41 3.15
N LEU A 90 3.87 -11.60 3.24
CA LEU A 90 3.38 -12.70 4.07
C LEU A 90 3.37 -12.35 5.55
N HIS A 91 4.42 -11.69 6.05
CA HIS A 91 4.47 -11.23 7.44
C HIS A 91 3.31 -10.28 7.76
N PHE A 92 3.01 -9.34 6.86
CA PHE A 92 1.86 -8.43 7.04
C PHE A 92 0.52 -9.14 6.99
N LEU A 93 0.37 -10.14 6.12
CA LEU A 93 -0.83 -10.97 6.08
C LEU A 93 -1.06 -11.70 7.41
N GLN A 94 0.00 -12.27 7.98
CA GLN A 94 -0.04 -12.96 9.27
C GLN A 94 -0.35 -12.00 10.41
N GLN A 95 0.27 -10.81 10.43
CA GLN A 95 -0.04 -9.78 11.43
C GLN A 95 -1.50 -9.32 11.33
N ALA A 96 -2.02 -9.12 10.11
CA ALA A 96 -3.41 -8.75 9.89
C ALA A 96 -4.38 -9.87 10.34
N ALA A 97 -4.02 -11.14 10.15
CA ALA A 97 -4.81 -12.28 10.62
C ALA A 97 -4.84 -12.41 12.15
N LEU A 98 -3.79 -11.97 12.84
CA LEU A 98 -3.68 -11.96 14.30
C LEU A 98 -4.21 -10.67 14.95
N GLY A 99 -4.53 -9.65 14.13
CA GLY A 99 -4.98 -8.35 14.58
C GLY A 99 -6.48 -8.28 14.94
N PRO A 100 -6.96 -7.10 15.39
CA PRO A 100 -8.39 -6.89 15.62
C PRO A 100 -9.19 -7.09 14.32
N THR A 101 -10.42 -7.57 14.43
CA THR A 101 -11.31 -7.93 13.30
C THR A 101 -11.53 -6.81 12.27
N SER A 102 -11.34 -5.55 12.65
CA SER A 102 -11.37 -4.40 11.74
C SER A 102 -10.24 -4.38 10.71
N GLU A 103 -9.17 -5.13 10.95
CA GLU A 103 -7.98 -5.24 10.10
C GLU A 103 -7.81 -6.64 9.52
N ALA A 104 -8.86 -7.47 9.60
CA ALA A 104 -8.84 -8.83 9.08
C ALA A 104 -8.46 -8.84 7.58
N PRO A 105 -7.65 -9.81 7.13
CA PRO A 105 -7.30 -9.96 5.73
C PRO A 105 -8.55 -10.14 4.88
N THR A 106 -8.67 -9.33 3.84
CA THR A 106 -9.74 -9.45 2.84
C THR A 106 -9.20 -10.10 1.57
N SER A 107 -10.07 -10.44 0.64
CA SER A 107 -9.70 -10.95 -0.69
C SER A 107 -8.73 -9.97 -1.42
N VAL A 108 -8.85 -8.66 -1.17
CA VAL A 108 -7.91 -7.64 -1.68
C VAL A 108 -6.52 -7.76 -1.04
N THR A 109 -6.45 -8.05 0.26
CA THR A 109 -5.18 -8.25 0.98
C THR A 109 -4.46 -9.50 0.46
N TYR A 110 -5.17 -10.63 0.31
CA TYR A 110 -4.61 -11.84 -0.29
C TYR A 110 -4.09 -11.60 -1.71
N ASN A 111 -4.89 -10.96 -2.57
CA ASN A 111 -4.47 -10.63 -3.94
C ASN A 111 -3.23 -9.74 -3.98
N SER A 112 -3.10 -8.83 -3.00
CA SER A 112 -1.91 -7.97 -2.89
C SER A 112 -0.67 -8.79 -2.55
N VAL A 113 -0.77 -9.72 -1.60
CA VAL A 113 0.36 -10.63 -1.26
C VAL A 113 0.69 -11.54 -2.43
N VAL A 114 -0.29 -12.08 -3.14
CA VAL A 114 -0.08 -12.88 -4.36
C VAL A 114 0.69 -12.08 -5.42
N ALA A 115 0.35 -10.81 -5.63
CA ALA A 115 1.10 -9.95 -6.55
C ALA A 115 2.56 -9.74 -6.10
N SER A 116 2.83 -9.69 -4.80
CA SER A 116 4.22 -9.64 -4.29
C SER A 116 4.97 -10.95 -4.57
N CYS A 117 4.30 -12.10 -4.42
CA CYS A 117 4.85 -13.42 -4.73
C CYS A 117 5.16 -13.58 -6.23
N GLU A 118 4.29 -13.09 -7.11
CA GLU A 118 4.52 -13.06 -8.56
C GLU A 118 5.81 -12.29 -8.90
N ARG A 119 6.00 -11.09 -8.36
CA ARG A 119 7.21 -10.28 -8.56
C ARG A 119 8.46 -10.93 -7.97
N GLY A 120 8.29 -11.70 -6.89
CA GLY A 120 9.35 -12.43 -6.22
C GLY A 120 9.65 -13.82 -6.81
N ALA A 121 8.97 -14.22 -7.89
CA ALA A 121 9.01 -15.58 -8.45
C ALA A 121 8.68 -16.70 -7.43
N ALA A 122 7.95 -16.38 -6.36
CA ALA A 122 7.56 -17.26 -5.27
C ALA A 122 6.17 -17.88 -5.54
N TRP A 123 6.05 -18.59 -6.67
CA TRP A 123 4.77 -19.12 -7.16
C TRP A 123 4.15 -20.19 -6.26
N GLU A 124 4.97 -20.97 -5.54
CA GLU A 124 4.52 -22.00 -4.59
C GLU A 124 3.75 -21.36 -3.42
N GLN A 125 4.29 -20.27 -2.89
CA GLN A 125 3.67 -19.48 -1.83
C GLN A 125 2.41 -18.79 -2.32
N ALA A 126 2.41 -18.27 -3.56
CA ALA A 126 1.21 -17.72 -4.18
C ALA A 126 0.09 -18.76 -4.28
N LEU A 127 0.40 -20.00 -4.67
CA LEU A 127 -0.58 -21.09 -4.75
C LEU A 127 -1.13 -21.47 -3.38
N GLN A 128 -0.27 -21.57 -2.36
CA GLN A 128 -0.70 -21.82 -0.98
C GLN A 128 -1.65 -20.73 -0.46
N LEU A 129 -1.36 -19.46 -0.76
CA LEU A 129 -2.23 -18.35 -0.39
C LEU A 129 -3.58 -18.39 -1.07
N LEU A 130 -3.63 -18.76 -2.36
CA LEU A 130 -4.89 -18.91 -3.10
C LEU A 130 -5.75 -20.04 -2.52
N LEU A 131 -5.13 -21.17 -2.15
CA LEU A 131 -5.82 -22.28 -1.49
C LEU A 131 -6.36 -21.88 -0.11
N GLN A 132 -5.60 -21.08 0.65
CA GLN A 132 -6.05 -20.55 1.94
C GLN A 132 -7.22 -19.57 1.79
N ALA A 133 -7.19 -18.70 0.77
CA ALA A 133 -8.26 -17.76 0.49
C ALA A 133 -9.56 -18.48 0.07
N ASP A 134 -9.46 -19.54 -0.75
CA ASP A 134 -10.59 -20.38 -1.15
C ASP A 134 -11.19 -21.15 0.05
N ALA A 135 -10.32 -21.73 0.89
CA ALA A 135 -10.75 -22.41 2.12
C ALA A 135 -11.41 -21.47 3.13
N ALA A 136 -10.99 -20.20 3.17
CA ALA A 136 -11.59 -19.16 4.00
C ALA A 136 -12.92 -18.62 3.46
N ARG A 137 -13.35 -19.01 2.24
CA ARG A 137 -14.54 -18.48 1.53
C ARG A 137 -14.67 -16.95 1.67
N LEU A 138 -13.59 -16.24 1.36
CA LEU A 138 -13.56 -14.78 1.23
C LEU A 138 -14.03 -14.29 -0.14
#